data_AF-A0A528CHL7-F1
#
_entry.id   AF-A0A528CHL7-F1
#
_cell.length_a   1.000
_cell.length_b   1.000
_cell.length_c   1.000
_cell.angle_alpha   90.00
_cell.angle_beta   90.00
_cell.angle_gamma   90.00
#
_symmetry.space_group_name_H-M   'P 1'
#
loop_
_entity.id
_entity.type
_entity.pdbx_description
1 polymer ?
#
loop_
_entity_poly.entity_id
_entity_poly.type
_entity_poly.pdbx_seq_one_letter_code
_entity_poly.pdbx_strand_id
1 'polypeptide(L)'
;TEMAVNGASSHAFAHILYKALLFMGAGAVIHVTGRRKLTELGGLYRTMPLTVALYMVGAFAISAFPFFSGFVTKSMVVAAAGQDHRALVVLALTMASSGTFLHTGLKLPYYMFFGMDRKLEAREPPPNMLVAMGMAAVLCIAIGVFPQPLYALLPHPVDFEPYTGVHITESLGILMFTALGFVLFLRALDPENTISIDTDWFYRKGARHFMWLAEKPLARYEKAVSDVSETAVLPFLHGTARAGLRIDLNGVDAVVNGVARSILRGGGALRKLQTGVVTHYALAMIVGVIAAIAVFAV
;
A
#
# COMPACT_ATOMS: atom_id res chain seq x y z
N THR A 1 3.64 30.23 25.30
CA THR A 1 3.25 30.34 26.71
C THR A 1 2.88 28.97 27.27
N GLU A 2 2.87 28.82 28.60
CA GLU A 2 2.48 27.55 29.27
C GLU A 2 1.05 27.13 28.88
N MET A 3 0.12 28.10 28.80
CA MET A 3 -1.25 27.87 28.33
C MET A 3 -1.29 27.34 26.89
N ALA A 4 -0.40 27.79 26.00
CA ALA A 4 -0.34 27.28 24.63
C ALA A 4 0.15 25.82 24.57
N VAL A 5 1.10 25.44 25.43
CA VAL A 5 1.59 24.04 25.51
C VAL A 5 0.50 23.13 26.07
N ASN A 6 -0.21 23.57 27.12
CA ASN A 6 -1.36 22.87 27.68
C ASN A 6 -2.51 22.77 26.67
N GLY A 7 -2.80 23.85 25.94
CA GLY A 7 -3.80 23.87 24.87
C GLY A 7 -3.46 22.90 23.75
N ALA A 8 -2.20 22.90 23.28
CA ALA A 8 -1.75 21.98 22.24
C ALA A 8 -1.84 20.51 22.69
N SER A 9 -1.40 20.20 23.91
CA SER A 9 -1.40 18.84 24.45
C SER A 9 -2.82 18.32 24.71
N SER A 10 -3.66 19.14 25.35
CA SER A 10 -5.06 18.80 25.62
C SER A 10 -5.86 18.66 24.33
N HIS A 11 -5.65 19.55 23.35
CA HIS A 11 -6.31 19.50 22.05
C HIS A 11 -5.88 18.29 21.25
N ALA A 12 -4.58 17.94 21.26
CA ALA A 12 -4.10 16.72 20.60
C ALA A 12 -4.77 15.46 21.18
N PHE A 13 -4.92 15.39 22.51
CA PHE A 13 -5.60 14.29 23.17
C PHE A 13 -7.09 14.20 22.81
N ALA A 14 -7.84 15.31 22.94
CA ALA A 14 -9.24 15.35 22.55
C ALA A 14 -9.42 15.03 21.05
N HIS A 15 -8.49 15.49 20.21
CA HIS A 15 -8.47 15.26 18.77
C HIS A 15 -8.35 13.78 18.40
N ILE A 16 -7.57 13.01 19.15
CA ILE A 16 -7.52 11.55 18.96
C ILE A 16 -8.91 10.94 19.18
N LEU A 17 -9.61 11.34 20.24
CA LEU A 17 -10.91 10.77 20.60
C LEU A 17 -12.00 11.10 19.57
N TYR A 18 -12.22 12.39 19.27
CA TYR A 18 -13.31 12.75 18.35
C TYR A 18 -13.00 12.41 16.89
N LYS A 19 -11.73 12.42 16.45
CA LYS A 19 -11.41 11.90 15.11
C LYS A 19 -11.57 10.39 15.05
N ALA A 20 -11.15 9.64 16.06
CA ALA A 20 -11.39 8.20 16.10
C ALA A 20 -12.90 7.91 16.00
N LEU A 21 -13.74 8.63 16.74
CA LEU A 21 -15.20 8.52 16.67
C LEU A 21 -15.76 8.82 15.27
N LEU A 22 -15.32 9.91 14.65
CA LEU A 22 -15.76 10.29 13.29
C LEU A 22 -15.31 9.27 12.23
N PHE A 23 -14.08 8.76 12.33
CA PHE A 23 -13.56 7.72 11.43
C PHE A 23 -14.26 6.39 11.65
N MET A 24 -14.56 6.00 12.89
CA MET A 24 -15.35 4.81 13.19
C MET A 24 -16.78 4.94 12.64
N GLY A 25 -17.42 6.10 12.79
CA GLY A 25 -18.77 6.31 12.25
C GLY A 25 -18.81 6.32 10.72
N ALA A 26 -17.87 7.00 10.05
CA ALA A 26 -17.74 6.93 8.60
C ALA A 26 -17.38 5.50 8.12
N GLY A 27 -16.51 4.81 8.85
CA GLY A 27 -16.13 3.42 8.59
C GLY A 27 -17.30 2.45 8.74
N ALA A 28 -18.16 2.64 9.74
CA ALA A 28 -19.39 1.87 9.91
C ALA A 28 -20.35 2.06 8.73
N VAL A 29 -20.53 3.30 8.27
CA VAL A 29 -21.33 3.60 7.06
C VAL A 29 -20.74 2.90 5.83
N ILE A 30 -19.43 2.96 5.63
CA ILE A 30 -18.77 2.31 4.49
C ILE A 30 -18.88 0.77 4.60
N HIS A 31 -18.74 0.21 5.80
CA HIS A 31 -18.83 -1.23 6.04
C HIS A 31 -20.21 -1.78 5.70
N VAL A 32 -21.27 -1.05 6.09
CA VAL A 32 -22.66 -1.47 5.84
C VAL A 32 -23.10 -1.20 4.41
N THR A 33 -22.78 -0.03 3.86
CA THR A 33 -23.28 0.36 2.52
C THR A 33 -22.39 -0.09 1.37
N GLY A 34 -21.11 -0.38 1.62
CA GLY A 34 -20.09 -0.63 0.60
C GLY A 34 -19.75 0.59 -0.27
N ARG A 35 -20.38 1.75 -0.03
CA ARG A 35 -20.18 2.97 -0.81
C ARG A 35 -19.24 3.92 -0.08
N ARG A 36 -18.41 4.63 -0.85
CA ARG A 36 -17.41 5.58 -0.33
C ARG A 36 -17.64 7.02 -0.78
N LYS A 37 -18.41 7.21 -1.87
CA LYS A 37 -18.68 8.55 -2.41
C LYS A 37 -19.86 9.17 -1.69
N LEU A 38 -19.71 10.41 -1.24
CA LEU A 38 -20.79 11.20 -0.65
C LEU A 38 -21.98 11.39 -1.59
N THR A 39 -21.75 11.37 -2.91
CA THR A 39 -22.80 11.44 -3.93
C THR A 39 -23.71 10.21 -3.99
N GLU A 40 -23.24 9.08 -3.46
CA GLU A 40 -23.94 7.80 -3.45
C GLU A 40 -24.61 7.52 -2.09
N LEU A 41 -24.37 8.36 -1.09
CA LEU A 41 -24.91 8.26 0.27
C LEU A 41 -26.08 9.25 0.48
N GLY A 42 -26.91 8.98 1.49
CA GLY A 42 -28.03 9.83 1.88
C GLY A 42 -29.20 9.04 2.46
N GLY A 43 -29.96 9.66 3.36
CA GLY A 43 -31.14 9.06 4.00
C GLY A 43 -30.86 8.02 5.10
N LEU A 44 -29.60 7.82 5.50
CA LEU A 44 -29.20 6.78 6.46
C LEU A 44 -29.69 7.03 7.90
N TYR A 45 -30.21 8.22 8.22
CA TYR A 45 -30.73 8.51 9.56
C TYR A 45 -31.87 7.57 9.99
N ARG A 46 -32.62 7.01 9.04
CA ARG A 46 -33.74 6.09 9.30
C ARG A 46 -33.28 4.66 9.56
N THR A 47 -32.19 4.25 8.93
CA THR A 47 -31.68 2.88 8.94
C THR A 47 -30.62 2.64 10.01
N MET A 48 -29.86 3.68 10.38
CA MET A 48 -28.76 3.61 11.36
C MET A 48 -28.80 4.75 12.39
N PRO A 49 -29.90 4.94 13.16
CA PRO A 49 -30.06 6.06 14.09
C PRO A 49 -29.00 6.14 15.21
N LEU A 50 -28.52 5.00 15.73
CA LEU A 50 -27.48 4.96 16.77
C LEU A 50 -26.14 5.41 16.20
N THR A 51 -25.78 4.93 15.02
CA THR A 51 -24.56 5.35 14.33
C THR A 51 -24.58 6.86 14.05
N VAL A 52 -25.73 7.41 13.66
CA VAL A 52 -25.91 8.86 13.46
C VAL A 52 -25.70 9.61 14.78
N ALA A 53 -26.35 9.20 15.87
CA ALA A 53 -26.23 9.86 17.17
C ALA A 53 -24.77 9.88 17.65
N LEU A 54 -24.08 8.75 17.57
CA LEU A 54 -22.67 8.63 17.96
C LEU A 54 -21.74 9.44 17.05
N TYR A 55 -21.99 9.44 15.73
CA TYR A 55 -21.25 10.29 14.79
C TYR A 55 -21.44 11.78 15.11
N MET A 56 -22.68 12.20 15.41
CA MET A 56 -22.99 13.58 15.74
C MET A 56 -22.31 14.04 17.03
N VAL A 57 -22.13 13.18 18.03
CA VAL A 57 -21.30 13.49 19.20
C VAL A 57 -19.86 13.84 18.79
N GLY A 58 -19.26 13.06 17.89
CA GLY A 58 -17.94 13.38 17.34
C GLY A 58 -17.93 14.67 16.52
N ALA A 59 -18.99 14.92 15.75
CA ALA A 59 -19.16 16.10 14.92
C ALA A 59 -19.30 17.38 15.76
N PHE A 60 -20.03 17.32 16.88
CA PHE A 60 -20.12 18.43 17.83
C PHE A 60 -18.83 18.62 18.63
N ALA A 61 -18.16 17.53 18.99
CA ALA A 61 -16.86 17.59 19.66
C ALA A 61 -15.79 18.27 18.82
N ILE A 62 -15.62 17.91 17.54
CA ILE A 62 -14.63 18.57 16.66
C ILE A 62 -14.96 20.04 16.38
N SER A 63 -16.25 20.38 16.41
CA SER A 63 -16.76 21.71 16.09
C SER A 63 -16.74 22.69 17.26
N ALA A 64 -16.21 22.28 18.42
CA ALA A 64 -16.22 23.07 19.63
C ALA A 64 -17.64 23.53 20.06
N PHE A 65 -18.62 22.63 19.94
CA PHE A 65 -19.94 22.88 20.52
C PHE A 65 -19.85 22.81 22.06
N PRO A 66 -20.55 23.69 22.81
CA PRO A 66 -20.54 23.66 24.28
C PRO A 66 -20.86 22.27 24.84
N PHE A 67 -20.24 21.91 25.97
CA PHE A 67 -20.32 20.60 26.62
C PHE A 67 -19.53 19.45 25.97
N PHE A 68 -18.83 19.69 24.86
CA PHE A 68 -17.97 18.67 24.25
C PHE A 68 -16.48 19.00 24.40
N SER A 69 -15.63 17.97 24.31
CA SER A 69 -14.17 18.07 24.53
C SER A 69 -13.46 19.13 23.67
N GLY A 70 -13.88 19.36 22.43
CA GLY A 70 -13.28 20.38 21.59
C GLY A 70 -13.58 21.80 22.05
N PHE A 71 -14.69 22.05 22.75
CA PHE A 71 -14.99 23.38 23.30
C PHE A 71 -13.97 23.74 24.38
N VAL A 72 -13.66 22.82 25.29
CA VAL A 72 -12.65 23.02 26.34
C VAL A 72 -11.25 23.18 25.76
N THR A 73 -10.84 22.24 24.89
CA THR A 73 -9.44 22.13 24.49
C THR A 73 -9.05 23.12 23.39
N LYS A 74 -9.94 23.38 22.42
CA LYS A 74 -9.66 24.29 21.31
C LYS A 74 -9.72 25.75 21.75
N SER A 75 -10.63 26.08 22.66
CA SER A 75 -10.75 27.44 23.21
C SER A 75 -9.51 27.85 23.98
N MET A 76 -8.87 26.93 24.70
CA MET A 76 -7.59 27.17 25.38
C MET A 76 -6.48 27.58 24.40
N VAL A 77 -6.40 26.97 23.21
CA VAL A 77 -5.41 27.33 22.17
C VAL A 77 -5.68 28.73 21.62
N VAL A 78 -6.96 29.04 21.35
CA VAL A 78 -7.36 30.37 20.85
C VAL A 78 -7.12 31.45 21.90
N ALA A 79 -7.45 31.17 23.17
CA ALA A 79 -7.23 32.07 24.29
C ALA A 79 -5.74 32.34 24.52
N ALA A 80 -4.89 31.30 24.45
CA ALA A 80 -3.45 31.46 24.56
C ALA A 80 -2.87 32.38 23.45
N ALA A 81 -3.36 32.25 22.21
CA ALA A 81 -2.97 33.13 21.12
C ALA A 81 -3.46 34.58 21.32
N GLY A 82 -4.62 34.75 21.96
CA GLY A 82 -5.19 36.05 22.31
C GLY A 82 -4.38 36.76 23.40
N GLN A 83 -3.93 36.04 24.43
CA GLN A 83 -3.07 36.57 25.49
C GLN A 83 -1.70 37.03 24.96
N ASP A 84 -1.17 36.34 23.93
CA ASP A 84 0.07 36.74 23.25
C ASP A 84 -0.13 37.91 22.25
N HIS A 85 -1.31 38.54 22.24
CA HIS A 85 -1.70 39.64 21.33
C HIS A 85 -1.52 39.33 19.84
N ARG A 86 -1.62 38.05 19.43
CA ARG A 86 -1.45 37.63 18.04
C ARG A 86 -2.79 37.64 17.29
N ALA A 87 -3.30 38.83 17.00
CA ALA A 87 -4.62 39.02 16.38
C ALA A 87 -4.82 38.20 15.09
N LEU A 88 -3.79 38.12 14.21
CA LEU A 88 -3.85 37.32 12.99
C LEU A 88 -4.00 35.82 13.26
N VAL A 89 -3.36 35.31 14.31
CA VAL A 89 -3.43 33.89 14.68
C VAL A 89 -4.80 33.57 15.26
N VAL A 90 -5.33 34.43 16.13
CA VAL A 90 -6.69 34.29 16.67
C VAL A 90 -7.71 34.28 15.54
N LEU A 91 -7.64 35.25 14.62
CA LEU A 91 -8.52 35.29 13.44
C LEU A 91 -8.43 34.00 12.62
N ALA A 92 -7.21 33.54 12.32
CA ALA A 92 -6.99 32.32 11.55
C ALA A 92 -7.54 31.07 12.24
N LEU A 93 -7.35 30.94 13.56
CA LEU A 93 -7.87 29.80 14.34
C LEU A 93 -9.41 29.84 14.46
N THR A 94 -10.00 31.03 14.57
CA THR A 94 -11.45 31.21 14.57
C THR A 94 -12.05 30.86 13.21
N MET A 95 -11.42 31.31 12.12
CA MET A 95 -11.80 30.94 10.75
C MET A 95 -11.63 29.44 10.48
N ALA A 96 -10.55 28.83 10.97
CA ALA A 96 -10.37 27.39 10.89
C ALA A 96 -11.46 26.65 11.69
N SER A 97 -11.92 27.23 12.79
CA SER A 97 -12.99 26.65 13.62
C SER A 97 -14.34 26.67 12.91
N SER A 98 -14.74 27.80 12.33
CA SER A 98 -15.95 27.88 11.52
C SER A 98 -15.89 26.94 10.30
N GLY A 99 -14.76 26.89 9.59
CA GLY A 99 -14.56 25.97 8.47
C GLY A 99 -14.67 24.49 8.86
N THR A 100 -14.14 24.13 10.04
CA THR A 100 -14.27 22.78 10.59
C THR A 100 -15.72 22.41 10.86
N PHE A 101 -16.49 23.32 11.47
CA PHE A 101 -17.92 23.10 11.71
C PHE A 101 -18.72 23.02 10.41
N LEU A 102 -18.47 23.91 9.45
CA LEU A 102 -19.11 23.89 8.13
C LEU A 102 -18.91 22.54 7.43
N HIS A 103 -17.68 22.03 7.43
CA HIS A 103 -17.35 20.81 6.70
C HIS A 103 -17.71 19.54 7.49
N THR A 104 -17.13 19.36 8.68
CA THR A 104 -17.25 18.11 9.45
C THR A 104 -18.47 18.09 10.36
N GLY A 105 -18.93 19.25 10.85
CA GLY A 105 -20.10 19.37 11.71
C GLY A 105 -21.44 19.38 10.95
N LEU A 106 -21.46 19.93 9.74
CA LEU A 106 -22.67 20.12 8.95
C LEU A 106 -22.63 19.35 7.63
N LYS A 107 -21.71 19.68 6.71
CA LYS A 107 -21.69 19.13 5.34
C LYS A 107 -21.62 17.60 5.31
N LEU A 108 -20.63 17.00 5.99
CA LEU A 108 -20.48 15.54 6.01
C LEU A 108 -21.71 14.81 6.58
N PRO A 109 -22.18 15.10 7.81
CA PRO A 109 -23.35 14.41 8.36
C PRO A 109 -24.62 14.68 7.55
N TYR A 110 -24.77 15.89 6.99
CA TYR A 110 -25.90 16.20 6.12
C TYR A 110 -25.93 15.27 4.91
N TYR A 111 -24.86 15.19 4.11
CA TYR A 111 -24.89 14.36 2.90
C TYR A 111 -24.84 12.85 3.19
N MET A 112 -24.21 12.41 4.28
CA MET A 112 -24.21 10.98 4.65
C MET A 112 -25.56 10.52 5.20
N PHE A 113 -26.17 11.29 6.12
CA PHE A 113 -27.33 10.84 6.89
C PHE A 113 -28.63 11.53 6.51
N PHE A 114 -28.63 12.86 6.34
CA PHE A 114 -29.84 13.68 6.19
C PHE A 114 -30.17 14.08 4.74
N GLY A 115 -29.30 13.76 3.78
CA GLY A 115 -29.47 14.09 2.37
C GLY A 115 -30.58 13.28 1.70
N MET A 116 -30.76 13.49 0.40
CA MET A 116 -31.74 12.75 -0.41
C MET A 116 -31.55 11.25 -0.24
N ASP A 117 -32.64 10.57 0.15
CA ASP A 117 -32.63 9.13 0.41
C ASP A 117 -32.28 8.35 -0.87
N ARG A 118 -31.18 7.60 -0.81
CA ARG A 118 -30.69 6.76 -1.90
C ARG A 118 -31.26 5.35 -1.87
N LYS A 119 -32.21 5.06 -0.96
CA LYS A 119 -32.85 3.76 -0.74
C LYS A 119 -31.81 2.64 -0.59
N LEU A 120 -30.74 2.93 0.16
CA LEU A 120 -29.72 1.96 0.48
C LEU A 120 -30.26 0.99 1.54
N GLU A 121 -30.12 -0.31 1.29
CA GLU A 121 -30.36 -1.33 2.31
C GLU A 121 -29.21 -1.30 3.33
N ALA A 122 -29.36 -0.44 4.34
CA ALA A 122 -28.43 -0.31 5.45
C ALA A 122 -29.09 -0.78 6.75
N ARG A 123 -28.28 -1.31 7.66
CA ARG A 123 -28.66 -1.68 9.03
C ARG A 123 -27.58 -1.20 9.98
N GLU A 124 -27.90 -1.13 11.27
CA GLU A 124 -26.88 -0.83 12.28
C GLU A 124 -25.69 -1.80 12.18
N PRO A 125 -24.46 -1.30 12.41
CA PRO A 125 -23.26 -2.12 12.37
C PRO A 125 -23.26 -3.08 13.58
N PRO A 126 -22.40 -4.12 13.57
CA PRO A 126 -22.31 -5.07 14.68
C PRO A 126 -22.05 -4.34 16.01
N PRO A 127 -22.57 -4.88 17.14
CA PRO A 127 -22.55 -4.19 18.43
C PRO A 127 -21.14 -3.84 18.90
N ASN A 128 -20.12 -4.61 18.52
CA ASN A 128 -18.72 -4.32 18.86
C ASN A 128 -18.25 -2.96 18.31
N MET A 129 -18.68 -2.59 17.10
CA MET A 129 -18.38 -1.28 16.52
C MET A 129 -19.13 -0.16 17.26
N LEU A 130 -20.41 -0.39 17.60
CA LEU A 130 -21.21 0.58 18.35
C LEU A 130 -20.67 0.82 19.77
N VAL A 131 -20.19 -0.24 20.45
CA VAL A 131 -19.58 -0.11 21.77
C VAL A 131 -18.29 0.71 21.69
N ALA A 132 -17.42 0.45 20.71
CA ALA A 132 -16.19 1.23 20.52
C ALA A 132 -16.50 2.73 20.25
N MET A 133 -17.49 3.00 19.40
CA MET A 133 -17.97 4.36 19.16
C MET A 133 -18.58 4.99 20.42
N GLY A 134 -19.39 4.23 21.16
CA GLY A 134 -20.01 4.67 22.41
C GLY A 134 -18.99 5.07 23.46
N MET A 135 -17.93 4.29 23.64
CA MET A 135 -16.83 4.61 24.55
C MET A 135 -16.15 5.94 24.19
N ALA A 136 -15.81 6.13 22.91
CA ALA A 136 -15.20 7.38 22.46
C ALA A 136 -16.16 8.58 22.61
N ALA A 137 -17.45 8.39 22.34
CA ALA A 137 -18.48 9.42 22.50
C ALA A 137 -18.65 9.84 23.97
N VAL A 138 -18.71 8.87 24.89
CA VAL A 138 -18.78 9.12 26.34
C VAL A 138 -17.55 9.90 26.80
N LEU A 139 -16.34 9.52 26.36
CA LEU A 139 -15.12 10.25 26.71
C LEU A 139 -15.12 11.69 26.16
N CYS A 140 -15.62 11.91 24.93
CA CYS A 140 -15.74 13.26 24.36
C CYS A 140 -16.69 14.16 25.15
N ILE A 141 -17.79 13.61 25.66
CA ILE A 141 -18.75 14.35 26.50
C ILE A 141 -18.17 14.55 27.91
N ALA A 142 -17.61 13.49 28.50
CA ALA A 142 -17.05 13.54 29.85
C ALA A 142 -15.95 14.59 29.99
N ILE A 143 -15.04 14.69 29.02
CA ILE A 143 -14.00 15.72 29.00
C ILE A 143 -14.59 17.12 28.82
N GLY A 144 -15.67 17.24 28.04
CA GLY A 144 -16.36 18.52 27.86
C GLY A 144 -17.00 18.99 29.17
N VAL A 145 -17.81 18.15 29.81
CA VAL A 145 -18.55 18.49 31.03
C VAL A 145 -17.63 18.59 32.25
N PHE A 146 -16.66 17.68 32.37
CA PHE A 146 -15.71 17.61 33.48
C PHE A 146 -14.27 17.74 32.94
N PRO A 147 -13.76 18.96 32.72
CA PRO A 147 -12.41 19.15 32.18
C PRO A 147 -11.30 18.92 33.22
N GLN A 148 -11.65 18.84 34.51
CA GLN A 148 -10.71 18.84 35.63
C GLN A 148 -9.76 17.62 35.63
N PRO A 149 -10.24 16.39 35.37
CA PRO A 149 -9.36 15.23 35.21
C PRO A 149 -8.37 15.39 34.05
N LEU A 150 -8.76 16.04 32.96
CA LEU A 150 -7.85 16.34 31.86
C LEU A 150 -6.81 17.37 32.29
N TYR A 151 -7.22 18.44 32.99
CA TYR A 151 -6.33 19.50 33.43
C TYR A 151 -5.27 19.01 34.43
N ALA A 152 -5.62 18.07 35.31
CA ALA A 152 -4.68 17.44 36.23
C ALA A 152 -3.58 16.62 35.53
N LEU A 153 -3.80 16.19 34.29
CA LEU A 153 -2.82 15.45 33.49
C LEU A 153 -1.94 16.35 32.62
N LEU A 154 -2.19 17.67 32.61
CA LEU A 154 -1.47 18.59 31.72
C LEU A 154 -0.09 18.97 32.29
N PRO A 155 0.88 19.33 31.42
CA PRO A 155 2.25 19.63 31.82
C PRO A 155 2.42 20.79 32.82
N HIS A 156 1.54 21.79 32.76
CA HIS A 156 1.59 22.99 33.59
C HIS A 156 0.24 23.21 34.31
N PRO A 157 0.21 23.93 35.45
CA PRO A 157 -1.04 24.29 36.11
C PRO A 157 -1.97 25.08 35.17
N VAL A 158 -3.29 24.81 35.26
CA VAL A 158 -4.30 25.39 34.38
C VAL A 158 -5.32 26.18 35.18
N ASP A 159 -5.33 27.50 34.97
CA ASP A 159 -6.34 28.43 35.51
C ASP A 159 -7.37 28.84 34.43
N PHE A 160 -7.49 28.05 33.37
CA PHE A 160 -8.38 28.35 32.25
C PHE A 160 -9.81 27.89 32.53
N GLU A 161 -10.73 28.84 32.61
CA GLU A 161 -12.17 28.60 32.72
C GLU A 161 -12.85 28.60 31.34
N PRO A 162 -13.23 27.44 30.78
CA PRO A 162 -13.84 27.38 29.45
C PRO A 162 -15.29 27.90 29.46
N TYR A 163 -16.01 27.82 30.58
CA TYR A 163 -17.45 28.10 30.64
C TYR A 163 -17.76 29.54 31.10
N THR A 164 -17.18 30.52 30.43
CA THR A 164 -17.55 31.93 30.64
C THR A 164 -18.72 32.33 29.75
N GLY A 165 -19.60 33.21 30.23
CA GLY A 165 -20.77 33.66 29.46
C GLY A 165 -20.40 34.31 28.12
N VAL A 166 -19.27 35.04 28.09
CA VAL A 166 -18.73 35.64 26.86
C VAL A 166 -18.31 34.55 25.87
N HIS A 167 -17.51 33.58 26.32
CA HIS A 167 -16.99 32.53 25.44
C HIS A 167 -18.10 31.64 24.86
N ILE A 168 -19.11 31.31 25.66
CA ILE A 168 -20.28 30.54 25.21
C ILE A 168 -21.06 31.33 24.14
N THR A 169 -21.30 32.62 24.37
CA THR A 169 -22.07 33.46 23.46
C THR A 169 -21.33 33.66 22.13
N GLU A 170 -20.03 33.91 22.16
CA GLU A 170 -19.19 34.04 20.97
C GLU A 170 -19.14 32.74 20.17
N SER A 171 -18.91 31.61 20.84
CA SER A 171 -18.83 30.30 20.19
C SER A 171 -20.16 29.90 19.54
N LEU A 172 -21.28 30.09 20.25
CA LEU A 172 -22.61 29.88 19.70
C LEU A 172 -22.91 30.85 18.56
N GLY A 173 -22.48 32.11 18.64
CA GLY A 173 -22.61 33.09 17.56
C GLY A 173 -21.90 32.62 16.29
N ILE A 174 -20.66 32.15 16.40
CA ILE A 174 -19.89 31.61 15.26
C ILE A 174 -20.56 30.35 14.70
N LEU A 175 -21.01 29.43 15.56
CA LEU A 175 -21.69 28.21 15.14
C LEU A 175 -23.00 28.55 14.41
N MET A 176 -23.86 29.39 14.98
CA MET A 176 -25.13 29.78 14.37
C MET A 176 -24.94 30.52 13.05
N PHE A 177 -23.95 31.42 12.97
CA PHE A 177 -23.64 32.12 11.72
C PHE A 177 -23.13 31.17 10.65
N THR A 178 -22.29 30.20 11.03
CA THR A 178 -21.80 29.16 10.11
C THR A 178 -22.93 28.24 9.66
N ALA A 179 -23.85 27.87 10.56
CA ALA A 179 -25.02 27.08 10.23
C ALA A 179 -25.96 27.83 9.28
N LEU A 180 -26.18 29.12 9.51
CA LEU A 180 -26.92 29.99 8.58
C LEU A 180 -26.24 30.01 7.21
N GLY A 181 -24.93 30.18 7.16
CA GLY A 181 -24.14 30.11 5.93
C GLY A 181 -24.31 28.77 5.21
N PHE A 182 -24.26 27.65 5.94
CA PHE A 182 -24.48 26.32 5.37
C PHE A 182 -25.86 26.19 4.72
N VAL A 183 -26.92 26.66 5.39
CA VAL A 183 -28.30 26.61 4.84
C VAL A 183 -28.43 27.52 3.61
N LEU A 184 -27.87 28.73 3.63
CA LEU A 184 -27.93 29.66 2.51
C LEU A 184 -27.17 29.16 1.29
N PHE A 185 -26.00 28.55 1.50
CA PHE A 185 -25.12 28.05 0.43
C PHE A 185 -25.26 26.55 0.17
N LEU A 186 -26.35 25.92 0.62
CA LEU A 186 -26.54 24.47 0.50
C LEU A 186 -26.36 23.97 -0.94
N ARG A 187 -26.94 24.69 -1.92
CA ARG A 187 -26.82 24.40 -3.36
C ARG A 187 -25.40 24.50 -3.90
N ALA A 188 -24.56 25.38 -3.33
CA ALA A 188 -23.16 25.53 -3.74
C ALA A 188 -22.25 24.48 -3.08
N LEU A 189 -22.75 23.81 -2.03
CA LEU A 189 -22.00 22.83 -1.25
C LEU A 189 -22.32 21.38 -1.64
N ASP A 190 -23.15 21.17 -2.65
CA ASP A 190 -23.51 19.85 -3.16
C ASP A 190 -22.24 19.05 -3.55
N PRO A 191 -22.15 17.76 -3.18
CA PRO A 191 -21.03 16.94 -3.57
C PRO A 191 -21.08 16.69 -5.08
N GLU A 192 -20.00 17.05 -5.77
CA GLU A 192 -19.83 16.78 -7.20
C GLU A 192 -19.11 15.45 -7.42
N ASN A 193 -19.45 14.75 -8.51
CA ASN A 193 -18.74 13.54 -8.93
C ASN A 193 -17.44 13.90 -9.65
N THR A 194 -16.54 14.59 -8.96
CA THR A 194 -15.22 14.95 -9.47
C THR A 194 -14.13 14.15 -8.74
N ILE A 195 -12.98 14.00 -9.39
CA ILE A 195 -11.81 13.40 -8.75
C ILE A 195 -11.19 14.48 -7.88
N SER A 196 -11.11 14.25 -6.57
CA SER A 196 -10.41 15.14 -5.64
C SER A 196 -8.92 15.18 -6.00
N ILE A 197 -8.46 16.32 -6.52
CA ILE A 197 -7.04 16.53 -6.83
C ILE A 197 -6.37 17.15 -5.61
N ASP A 198 -5.86 16.28 -4.73
CA ASP A 198 -5.01 16.70 -3.61
C ASP A 198 -3.54 16.59 -4.03
N THR A 199 -2.70 15.95 -3.21
CA THR A 199 -1.27 15.67 -3.50
C THR A 199 -1.08 14.54 -4.53
N ASP A 200 -2.14 13.77 -4.83
CA ASP A 200 -2.09 12.64 -5.78
C ASP A 200 -1.69 13.09 -7.20
N TRP A 201 -1.88 14.38 -7.54
CA TRP A 201 -1.40 14.93 -8.81
C TRP A 201 0.11 14.75 -9.00
N PHE A 202 0.90 14.93 -7.95
CA PHE A 202 2.36 14.77 -8.00
C PHE A 202 2.73 13.32 -8.31
N TYR A 203 2.11 12.37 -7.60
CA TYR A 203 2.32 10.93 -7.83
C TYR A 203 1.84 10.47 -9.19
N ARG A 204 0.65 10.90 -9.64
CA ARG A 204 0.12 10.56 -10.97
C ARG A 204 0.98 11.10 -12.09
N LYS A 205 1.44 12.35 -11.98
CA LYS A 205 2.27 12.99 -13.00
C LYS A 205 3.68 12.39 -13.02
N GLY A 206 4.24 12.09 -11.85
CA GLY A 206 5.51 11.38 -11.69
C GLY A 206 5.45 9.95 -12.24
N ALA A 207 4.43 9.18 -11.87
CA ALA A 207 4.20 7.82 -12.36
C ALA A 207 4.06 7.79 -13.89
N ARG A 208 3.34 8.77 -14.48
CA ARG A 208 3.26 8.88 -15.95
C ARG A 208 4.63 9.11 -16.60
N HIS A 209 5.47 9.93 -16.00
CA HIS A 209 6.85 10.15 -16.47
C HIS A 209 7.71 8.89 -16.31
N PHE A 210 7.57 8.19 -15.19
CA PHE A 210 8.28 6.94 -14.93
C PHE A 210 7.87 5.84 -15.92
N MET A 211 6.57 5.66 -16.16
CA MET A 211 6.06 4.70 -17.13
C MET A 211 6.53 5.03 -18.55
N TRP A 212 6.56 6.32 -18.92
CA TRP A 212 7.12 6.74 -20.20
C TRP A 212 8.61 6.38 -20.34
N LEU A 213 9.40 6.51 -19.28
CA LEU A 213 10.82 6.09 -19.26
C LEU A 213 10.98 4.56 -19.35
N ALA A 214 10.14 3.79 -18.67
CA ALA A 214 10.20 2.33 -18.73
C ALA A 214 9.80 1.80 -20.11
N GLU A 215 8.67 2.26 -20.65
CA GLU A 215 8.09 1.72 -21.88
C GLU A 215 8.79 2.20 -23.16
N LYS A 216 9.49 3.34 -23.13
CA LYS A 216 10.11 3.89 -24.35
C LYS A 216 11.62 3.69 -24.39
N PRO A 217 12.45 4.46 -23.65
CA PRO A 217 13.90 4.31 -23.78
C PRO A 217 14.39 2.97 -23.25
N LEU A 218 13.87 2.50 -22.10
CA LEU A 218 14.36 1.27 -21.48
C LEU A 218 13.94 0.02 -22.27
N ALA A 219 12.67 -0.08 -22.67
CA ALA A 219 12.20 -1.18 -23.52
C ALA A 219 12.88 -1.20 -24.91
N ARG A 220 13.22 -0.04 -25.49
CA ARG A 220 14.01 0.01 -26.74
C ARG A 220 15.42 -0.51 -26.53
N TYR A 221 16.05 -0.17 -25.40
CA TYR A 221 17.38 -0.67 -25.06
C TYR A 221 17.36 -2.18 -24.84
N GLU A 222 16.42 -2.68 -24.05
CA GLU A 222 16.23 -4.11 -23.83
C GLU A 222 16.04 -4.85 -25.16
N LYS A 223 15.16 -4.34 -26.03
CA LYS A 223 14.93 -4.93 -27.35
C LYS A 223 16.21 -4.92 -28.20
N ALA A 224 16.98 -3.84 -28.21
CA ALA A 224 18.24 -3.78 -28.94
C ALA A 224 19.27 -4.81 -28.42
N VAL A 225 19.34 -5.01 -27.10
CA VAL A 225 20.23 -6.03 -26.50
C VAL A 225 19.74 -7.45 -26.83
N SER A 226 18.42 -7.66 -26.80
CA SER A 226 17.79 -8.94 -27.17
C SER A 226 18.06 -9.27 -28.64
N ASP A 227 17.88 -8.31 -29.55
CA ASP A 227 18.10 -8.48 -30.99
C ASP A 227 19.57 -8.85 -31.26
N VAL A 228 20.54 -8.21 -30.58
CA VAL A 228 21.97 -8.57 -30.70
C VAL A 228 22.24 -9.99 -30.18
N SER A 229 21.63 -10.35 -29.07
CA SER A 229 21.79 -11.69 -28.48
C SER A 229 21.23 -12.77 -29.41
N GLU A 230 20.05 -12.56 -29.99
CA GLU A 230 19.42 -13.51 -30.90
C GLU A 230 20.08 -13.59 -32.28
N THR A 231 20.58 -12.46 -32.79
CA THR A 231 21.12 -12.40 -34.17
C THR A 231 22.59 -12.77 -34.23
N ALA A 232 23.38 -12.43 -33.21
CA ALA A 232 24.84 -12.65 -33.22
C ALA A 232 25.26 -13.77 -32.27
N VAL A 233 24.76 -13.76 -31.03
CA VAL A 233 25.27 -14.66 -29.97
C VAL A 233 24.71 -16.07 -30.12
N LEU A 234 23.40 -16.23 -30.29
CA LEU A 234 22.78 -17.56 -30.43
C LEU A 234 23.24 -18.34 -31.68
N PRO A 235 23.35 -17.74 -32.88
CA PRO A 235 23.81 -18.46 -34.06
C PRO A 235 25.28 -18.84 -33.95
N PHE A 236 26.10 -18.00 -33.30
CA PHE A 236 27.49 -18.31 -33.01
C PHE A 236 27.62 -19.50 -32.05
N LEU A 237 26.86 -19.50 -30.93
CA LEU A 237 26.82 -20.61 -29.97
C LEU A 237 26.35 -21.91 -30.60
N HIS A 238 25.28 -21.88 -31.38
CA HIS A 238 24.81 -23.08 -32.09
C HIS A 238 25.81 -23.54 -33.16
N GLY A 239 26.53 -22.61 -33.80
CA GLY A 239 27.61 -22.91 -34.73
C GLY A 239 28.77 -23.64 -34.08
N THR A 240 29.26 -23.14 -32.94
CA THR A 240 30.35 -23.77 -32.18
C THR A 240 29.94 -25.12 -31.60
N ALA A 241 28.71 -25.26 -31.10
CA ALA A 241 28.17 -26.53 -30.63
C ALA A 241 28.10 -27.59 -31.74
N ARG A 242 27.64 -27.21 -32.95
CA ARG A 242 27.62 -28.13 -34.10
C ARG A 242 29.03 -28.51 -34.56
N ALA A 243 29.98 -27.58 -34.51
CA ALA A 243 31.37 -27.87 -34.83
C ALA A 243 31.98 -28.88 -33.83
N GLY A 244 31.73 -28.67 -32.53
CA GLY A 244 32.13 -29.62 -31.49
C GLY A 244 31.53 -31.00 -31.70
N LEU A 245 30.24 -31.09 -32.00
CA LEU A 245 29.57 -32.37 -32.28
C LEU A 245 30.15 -33.09 -33.51
N ARG A 246 30.53 -32.35 -34.56
CA ARG A 246 31.19 -32.95 -35.73
C ARG A 246 32.57 -33.51 -35.40
N ILE A 247 33.32 -32.86 -34.52
CA ILE A 247 34.64 -33.34 -34.08
C ILE A 247 34.49 -34.62 -33.26
N ASP A 248 33.47 -34.69 -32.42
CA ASP A 248 33.19 -35.89 -31.60
C ASP A 248 32.81 -37.09 -32.49
N LEU A 249 31.79 -36.93 -33.35
CA LEU A 249 31.29 -38.00 -34.21
C LEU A 249 32.26 -38.43 -35.32
N ASN A 250 33.06 -37.51 -35.88
CA ASN A 250 33.96 -37.84 -37.00
C ASN A 250 35.41 -38.01 -36.58
N GLY A 251 35.83 -37.41 -35.48
CA GLY A 251 37.19 -37.52 -34.97
C GLY A 251 37.28 -38.66 -33.98
N VAL A 252 36.61 -38.50 -32.83
CA VAL A 252 36.73 -39.41 -31.70
C VAL A 252 36.17 -40.79 -32.05
N ASP A 253 34.93 -40.85 -32.53
CA ASP A 253 34.29 -42.11 -32.91
C ASP A 253 35.00 -42.82 -34.07
N ALA A 254 35.56 -42.07 -35.03
CA ALA A 254 36.31 -42.67 -36.15
C ALA A 254 37.61 -43.32 -35.68
N VAL A 255 38.31 -42.70 -34.72
CA VAL A 255 39.52 -43.25 -34.11
C VAL A 255 39.17 -44.53 -33.34
N VAL A 256 38.15 -44.49 -32.47
CA VAL A 256 37.73 -45.65 -31.67
C VAL A 256 37.29 -46.81 -32.57
N ASN A 257 36.42 -46.55 -33.55
CA ASN A 257 35.96 -47.55 -34.51
C ASN A 257 37.08 -48.03 -35.44
N GLY A 258 38.10 -47.19 -35.71
CA GLY A 258 39.28 -47.54 -36.48
C GLY A 258 40.17 -48.54 -35.75
N VAL A 259 40.37 -48.35 -34.45
CA VAL A 259 41.09 -49.29 -33.58
C VAL A 259 40.35 -50.62 -33.53
N ALA A 260 39.04 -50.60 -33.26
CA ALA A 260 38.23 -51.82 -33.19
C ALA A 260 38.27 -52.62 -34.51
N ARG A 261 38.11 -51.95 -35.66
CA ARG A 261 38.20 -52.60 -36.98
C ARG A 261 39.56 -53.19 -37.27
N SER A 262 40.64 -52.54 -36.82
CA SER A 262 42.01 -53.04 -37.00
C SER A 262 42.24 -54.32 -36.21
N ILE A 263 41.77 -54.36 -34.95
CA ILE A 263 41.84 -55.56 -34.10
C ILE A 263 41.03 -56.71 -34.72
N LEU A 264 39.79 -56.45 -35.16
CA LEU A 264 38.93 -57.47 -35.77
C LEU A 264 39.51 -58.02 -37.08
N ARG A 265 40.10 -57.17 -37.92
CA ARG A 265 40.82 -57.60 -39.14
C ARG A 265 42.04 -58.45 -38.80
N GLY A 266 42.81 -58.06 -37.79
CA GLY A 266 43.94 -58.83 -37.28
C GLY A 266 43.50 -60.22 -36.78
N GLY A 267 42.46 -60.28 -35.95
CA GLY A 267 41.88 -61.53 -35.47
C GLY A 267 41.33 -62.40 -36.59
N GLY A 268 40.68 -61.81 -37.60
CA GLY A 268 40.20 -62.52 -38.79
C GLY A 268 41.33 -63.10 -39.64
N ALA A 269 42.45 -62.38 -39.78
CA ALA A 269 43.65 -62.88 -40.46
C ALA A 269 44.30 -64.03 -39.68
N LEU A 270 44.46 -63.88 -38.35
CA LEU A 270 44.97 -64.93 -37.47
C LEU A 270 44.10 -66.20 -37.51
N ARG A 271 42.77 -66.04 -37.57
CA ARG A 271 41.83 -67.18 -37.70
C ARG A 271 42.05 -67.97 -38.99
N LYS A 272 42.42 -67.32 -40.09
CA LYS A 272 42.71 -68.00 -41.37
C LYS A 272 44.01 -68.82 -41.33
N LEU A 273 44.93 -68.53 -40.41
CA LEU A 273 46.14 -69.35 -40.20
C LEU A 273 45.80 -70.71 -39.57
N GLN A 274 44.65 -70.82 -38.90
CA GLN A 274 44.14 -72.10 -38.39
C GLN A 274 43.34 -72.82 -39.47
N THR A 275 44.02 -73.61 -40.30
CA THR A 275 43.42 -74.31 -41.46
C THR A 275 42.66 -75.58 -41.07
N GLY A 276 42.80 -76.09 -39.84
CA GLY A 276 42.18 -77.34 -39.38
C GLY A 276 42.80 -78.62 -39.98
N VAL A 277 43.81 -78.48 -40.85
CA VAL A 277 44.52 -79.60 -41.47
C VAL A 277 45.80 -79.89 -40.71
N VAL A 278 45.89 -81.06 -40.06
CA VAL A 278 47.00 -81.45 -39.16
C VAL A 278 48.38 -81.32 -39.83
N THR A 279 48.48 -81.59 -41.14
CA THR A 279 49.73 -81.49 -41.91
C THR A 279 50.29 -80.07 -41.97
N HIS A 280 49.44 -79.03 -42.00
CA HIS A 280 49.88 -77.64 -42.03
C HIS A 280 50.49 -77.22 -40.69
N TYR A 281 49.96 -77.72 -39.57
CA TYR A 281 50.52 -77.48 -38.23
C TYR A 281 51.86 -78.21 -38.04
N ALA A 282 52.00 -79.44 -38.53
CA ALA A 282 53.26 -80.16 -38.48
C ALA A 282 54.37 -79.43 -39.24
N LEU A 283 54.07 -78.93 -40.44
CA LEU A 283 55.00 -78.13 -41.25
C LEU A 283 55.34 -76.80 -40.55
N ALA A 284 54.35 -76.11 -39.98
CA ALA A 284 54.57 -74.88 -39.22
C ALA A 284 55.45 -75.10 -37.98
N MET A 285 55.29 -76.22 -37.26
CA MET A 285 56.15 -76.58 -36.13
C MET A 285 57.59 -76.86 -36.56
N ILE A 286 57.79 -77.60 -37.66
CA ILE A 286 59.14 -77.87 -38.20
C ILE A 286 59.82 -76.57 -38.62
N VAL A 287 59.14 -75.71 -39.39
CA VAL A 287 59.63 -74.38 -39.77
C VAL A 287 59.91 -73.54 -38.52
N GLY A 288 59.04 -73.59 -37.51
CA GLY A 288 59.22 -72.90 -36.23
C GLY A 288 60.46 -73.37 -35.47
N VAL A 289 60.74 -74.67 -35.43
CA VAL A 289 61.96 -75.23 -34.81
C VAL A 289 63.20 -74.83 -35.60
N ILE A 290 63.17 -74.91 -36.94
CA ILE A 290 64.28 -74.46 -37.78
C ILE A 290 64.55 -72.97 -37.60
N ALA A 291 63.49 -72.14 -37.58
CA ALA A 291 63.60 -70.70 -37.35
C ALA A 291 64.11 -70.39 -35.94
N ALA A 292 63.64 -71.08 -34.91
CA ALA A 292 64.16 -70.94 -33.56
C ALA A 292 65.65 -71.31 -33.51
N ILE A 293 66.04 -72.44 -34.08
CA ILE A 293 67.46 -72.83 -34.18
C ILE A 293 68.26 -71.76 -34.94
N ALA A 294 67.76 -71.23 -36.05
CA ALA A 294 68.45 -70.20 -36.82
C ALA A 294 68.57 -68.85 -36.08
N VAL A 295 67.55 -68.47 -35.31
CA VAL A 295 67.57 -67.25 -34.48
C VAL A 295 68.47 -67.42 -33.25
N PHE A 296 68.56 -68.63 -32.68
CA PHE A 296 69.39 -68.94 -31.52
C PHE A 296 70.80 -69.46 -31.87
N ALA A 297 71.08 -69.76 -33.14
CA ALA A 297 72.40 -70.14 -33.66
C ALA A 297 73.16 -68.96 -34.29
N VAL A 298 72.60 -67.75 -34.22
CA VAL A 298 73.29 -66.46 -34.35
C VAL A 298 73.47 -65.89 -32.95
#